data_AF-A0A1D6HZF4-F1
#
_entry.id   AF-A0A1D6HZF4-F1
#
_cell.length_a   1.000
_cell.length_b   1.000
_cell.length_c   1.000
_cell.angle_alpha   90.00
_cell.angle_beta   90.00
_cell.angle_gamma   90.00
#
_symmetry.space_group_name_H-M   'P 1'
#
loop_
_entity.id
_entity.type
_entity.pdbx_description
1 polymer ?
#
loop_
_entity_poly.entity_id
_entity_poly.type
_entity_poly.pdbx_seq_one_letter_code
_entity_poly.pdbx_strand_id
1 'polypeptide(L)'
;MQYGLQLFTMLSSYDCIIYDLLRIRINPSIFLLYSAAGPHTIVDGKEVVNFASANYLGLIGNEKIIDSCISSLEKYGVGSCGPRGFYGTIDVHLDCESKIAKFLGTPDSILYSYGISTIFSVIHAFCKKEDIIVA
;
A
#
# COMPACT_ATOMS: atom_id res chain seq x y z
N MET A 1 -12.61 15.05 33.42
CA MET A 1 -12.11 16.31 32.79
C MET A 1 -10.70 16.21 32.19
N GLN A 2 -9.97 15.08 32.33
CA GLN A 2 -8.56 14.99 31.89
C GLN A 2 -8.38 14.67 30.38
N TYR A 3 -9.33 13.98 29.75
CA TYR A 3 -9.28 13.64 28.32
C TYR A 3 -9.51 14.85 27.38
N GLY A 4 -10.24 15.88 27.83
CA GLY A 4 -10.54 17.06 27.01
C GLY A 4 -9.33 17.96 26.78
N LEU A 5 -8.42 18.09 27.76
CA LEU A 5 -7.19 18.88 27.64
C LEU A 5 -6.16 18.22 26.72
N GLN A 6 -6.17 16.87 26.68
CA GLN A 6 -5.29 16.08 25.82
C GLN A 6 -5.69 16.17 24.34
N LEU A 7 -7.00 16.20 24.05
CA LEU A 7 -7.49 16.47 22.70
C LEU A 7 -7.13 17.89 22.23
N PHE A 8 -7.26 18.89 23.11
CA PHE A 8 -7.01 20.29 22.77
C PHE A 8 -5.52 20.58 22.49
N THR A 9 -4.61 19.96 23.25
CA THR A 9 -3.16 20.04 23.00
C THR A 9 -2.75 19.31 21.74
N MET A 10 -3.39 18.18 21.42
CA MET A 10 -3.13 17.43 20.19
C MET A 10 -3.57 18.23 18.95
N LEU A 11 -4.78 18.82 18.98
CA LEU A 11 -5.30 19.68 17.89
C LEU A 11 -4.41 20.91 17.67
N SER A 12 -4.00 21.60 18.74
CA SER A 12 -3.06 22.73 18.65
C SER A 12 -1.71 22.35 18.02
N SER A 13 -1.21 21.14 18.33
CA SER A 13 0.04 20.64 17.72
C SER A 13 -0.11 20.35 16.23
N TYR A 14 -1.26 19.83 15.78
CA TYR A 14 -1.53 19.62 14.36
C TYR A 14 -1.65 20.94 13.60
N ASP A 15 -2.29 21.95 14.18
CA ASP A 15 -2.36 23.28 13.60
C ASP A 15 -0.95 23.84 13.41
N CYS A 16 -0.07 23.74 14.43
CA CYS A 16 1.33 24.15 14.30
C CYS A 16 2.07 23.43 13.16
N ILE A 17 1.90 22.12 13.00
CA ILE A 17 2.51 21.34 11.91
C ILE A 17 2.02 21.84 10.55
N ILE A 18 0.72 22.08 10.40
CA ILE A 18 0.16 22.60 9.14
C ILE A 18 0.68 24.01 8.85
N TYR A 19 0.74 24.88 9.85
CA TYR A 19 1.29 26.23 9.68
C TYR A 19 2.78 26.21 9.31
N ASP A 20 3.58 25.32 9.90
CA ASP A 20 4.99 25.15 9.55
C ASP A 20 5.17 24.58 8.13
N LEU A 21 4.34 23.63 7.70
CA LEU A 21 4.33 23.13 6.31
C LEU A 21 3.96 24.21 5.29
N LEU A 22 2.94 25.03 5.60
CA LEU A 22 2.55 26.18 4.78
C LEU A 22 3.67 27.24 4.71
N ARG A 23 4.44 27.43 5.80
CA ARG A 23 5.63 28.30 5.83
C ARG A 23 6.75 27.83 4.92
N ILE A 24 6.91 26.51 4.76
CA ILE A 24 7.91 25.87 3.88
C ILE A 24 7.41 25.83 2.41
N ARG A 25 6.25 26.45 2.09
CA ARG A 25 5.58 26.40 0.76
C ARG A 25 5.25 24.97 0.29
N ILE A 26 5.25 23.99 1.19
CA ILE A 26 4.66 22.68 0.91
C ILE A 26 3.16 22.86 1.15
N ASN A 27 2.45 23.25 0.09
CA ASN A 27 1.00 23.14 0.08
C ASN A 27 0.67 21.68 -0.30
N PRO A 28 0.12 20.87 0.62
CA PRO A 28 -0.34 19.51 0.29
C PRO A 28 -1.64 19.62 -0.51
N SER A 29 -1.57 20.21 -1.70
CA SER A 29 -2.68 20.15 -2.65
C SER A 29 -2.78 18.71 -3.13
N ILE A 30 -3.88 18.05 -2.78
CA ILE A 30 -4.19 16.72 -3.25
C ILE A 30 -4.53 16.84 -4.74
N PHE A 31 -3.68 16.27 -5.58
CA PHE A 31 -3.94 16.18 -7.01
C PHE A 31 -5.00 15.11 -7.28
N LEU A 32 -6.07 15.47 -7.98
CA LEU A 32 -7.15 14.53 -8.30
C LEU A 32 -6.89 13.90 -9.68
N LEU A 33 -6.74 12.58 -9.68
CA LEU A 33 -6.68 11.76 -10.89
C LEU A 33 -8.10 11.43 -11.37
N TYR A 34 -8.40 11.80 -12.62
CA TYR A 34 -9.70 11.54 -13.27
C TYR A 34 -9.67 10.33 -14.22
N SER A 35 -8.50 9.74 -14.44
CA SER A 35 -8.32 8.54 -15.25
C SER A 35 -7.36 7.57 -14.57
N ALA A 36 -7.13 6.40 -15.17
CA ALA A 36 -6.10 5.47 -14.70
C ALA A 36 -4.73 6.18 -14.64
N ALA A 37 -3.91 5.80 -13.65
CA ALA A 37 -2.56 6.34 -13.47
C ALA A 37 -1.56 5.77 -14.49
N GLY A 38 -1.91 5.82 -15.78
CA GLY A 38 -1.07 5.42 -16.90
C GLY A 38 -0.06 6.48 -17.31
N PRO A 39 0.70 6.25 -18.40
CA PRO A 39 1.70 7.20 -18.91
C PRO A 39 1.12 8.55 -19.32
N HIS A 40 -0.09 8.56 -19.90
CA HIS A 40 -0.90 9.75 -20.16
C HIS A 40 -2.11 9.71 -19.24
N THR A 41 -2.33 10.78 -18.48
CA THR A 41 -3.39 10.83 -17.47
C THR A 41 -3.98 12.23 -17.34
N ILE A 42 -5.13 12.33 -16.67
CA ILE A 42 -5.84 13.60 -16.45
C ILE A 42 -5.74 13.93 -14.96
N VAL A 43 -5.02 15.01 -14.65
CA VAL A 43 -4.85 15.54 -13.29
C VAL A 43 -5.50 16.92 -13.23
N ASP A 44 -6.44 17.11 -12.29
CA ASP A 44 -7.17 18.38 -12.11
C ASP A 44 -7.78 18.91 -13.43
N GLY A 45 -8.29 17.99 -14.25
CA GLY A 45 -8.90 18.29 -15.55
C GLY A 45 -7.91 18.61 -16.68
N LYS A 46 -6.59 18.49 -16.46
CA LYS A 46 -5.55 18.74 -17.47
C LYS A 46 -4.90 17.43 -17.90
N GLU A 47 -4.70 17.26 -19.20
CA GLU A 47 -3.95 16.15 -19.75
C GLU A 47 -2.45 16.34 -19.50
N VAL A 48 -1.83 15.36 -18.85
CA VAL A 48 -0.42 15.38 -18.44
C VAL A 48 0.27 14.05 -18.73
N VAL A 49 1.60 14.11 -18.85
CA VAL A 49 2.45 12.92 -18.89
C VAL A 49 2.89 12.58 -17.46
N ASN A 50 2.65 11.34 -17.05
CA ASN A 50 2.84 10.88 -15.69
C ASN A 50 4.25 10.33 -15.46
N PHE A 51 5.10 11.14 -14.82
CA PHE A 51 6.42 10.72 -14.31
C PHE A 51 6.43 10.49 -12.79
N ALA A 52 5.27 10.56 -12.13
CA ALA A 52 5.15 10.49 -10.67
C ALA A 52 4.76 9.10 -10.14
N SER A 53 4.23 8.22 -11.00
CA SER A 53 3.80 6.88 -10.59
C SER A 53 4.94 5.85 -10.60
N ALA A 54 4.84 4.85 -9.73
CA ALA A 54 5.75 3.69 -9.69
C ALA A 54 5.37 2.60 -10.72
N ASN A 55 4.79 2.97 -11.86
CA ASN A 55 4.33 2.04 -12.90
C ASN A 55 5.44 1.73 -13.92
N TYR A 56 6.60 1.26 -13.43
CA TYR A 56 7.80 1.07 -14.26
C TYR A 56 7.60 0.10 -15.43
N LEU A 57 6.76 -0.92 -15.24
CA LEU A 57 6.49 -1.96 -16.24
C LEU A 57 5.26 -1.66 -17.11
N GLY A 58 4.58 -0.53 -16.90
CA GLY A 58 3.39 -0.17 -17.69
C GLY A 58 2.22 -1.16 -17.53
N LEU A 59 2.10 -1.82 -16.38
CA LEU A 59 1.08 -2.86 -16.16
C LEU A 59 -0.32 -2.30 -15.91
N ILE A 60 -0.42 -1.05 -15.46
CA ILE A 60 -1.70 -0.36 -15.29
C ILE A 60 -2.40 -0.25 -16.65
N GLY A 61 -3.62 -0.78 -16.76
CA GLY A 61 -4.41 -0.78 -17.99
C GLY A 61 -4.18 -1.97 -18.92
N ASN A 62 -3.37 -2.95 -18.51
CA ASN A 62 -3.17 -4.17 -19.31
C ASN A 62 -4.44 -5.04 -19.31
N GLU A 63 -5.02 -5.27 -20.50
CA GLU A 63 -6.27 -6.03 -20.68
C GLU A 63 -6.21 -7.43 -20.04
N LYS A 64 -5.09 -8.16 -20.20
CA LYS A 64 -4.95 -9.51 -19.62
C LYS A 64 -5.01 -9.51 -18.10
N ILE A 65 -4.48 -8.45 -17.47
CA ILE A 65 -4.52 -8.30 -16.01
C ILE A 65 -5.96 -7.96 -15.58
N ILE A 66 -6.62 -7.05 -16.30
CA ILE A 66 -8.01 -6.66 -16.04
C ILE A 66 -8.94 -7.88 -16.14
N ASP A 67 -8.81 -8.68 -17.20
CA ASP A 67 -9.60 -9.90 -17.40
C ASP A 67 -9.37 -10.89 -16.25
N SER A 68 -8.11 -11.10 -15.85
CA SER A 68 -7.77 -11.96 -14.72
C SER A 68 -8.33 -11.45 -13.39
N CYS A 69 -8.39 -10.12 -13.19
CA CYS A 69 -9.00 -9.52 -12.02
C CYS A 69 -10.52 -9.74 -12.02
N ILE A 70 -11.19 -9.57 -13.15
CA ILE A 70 -12.64 -9.81 -13.30
C ILE A 70 -12.97 -11.27 -13.01
N SER A 71 -12.26 -12.22 -13.63
CA SER A 71 -12.48 -13.65 -13.38
C SER A 71 -12.23 -14.05 -11.92
N SER A 72 -11.24 -13.41 -11.26
CA SER A 72 -10.97 -13.65 -9.84
C SER A 72 -12.08 -13.09 -8.95
N LEU A 73 -12.64 -11.93 -9.29
CA LEU A 73 -13.76 -11.34 -8.58
C LEU A 73 -15.04 -12.18 -8.73
N GLU A 74 -15.29 -12.74 -9.91
CA GLU A 74 -16.42 -13.65 -10.15
C GLU A 74 -16.29 -14.96 -9.34
N LYS A 75 -15.07 -15.49 -9.22
CA LYS A 75 -14.82 -16.76 -8.51
C LYS A 75 -14.77 -16.62 -6.99
N TYR A 76 -14.11 -15.57 -6.48
CA TYR A 76 -13.78 -15.43 -5.06
C TYR A 76 -14.51 -14.30 -4.34
N GLY A 77 -15.20 -13.43 -5.09
CA GLY A 77 -15.80 -12.21 -4.55
C GLY A 77 -14.77 -11.12 -4.24
N VAL A 78 -15.18 -10.16 -3.42
CA VAL A 78 -14.41 -8.92 -3.16
C VAL A 78 -13.28 -9.08 -2.13
N GLY A 79 -13.16 -10.22 -1.46
CA GLY A 79 -12.10 -10.46 -0.49
C GLY A 79 -12.30 -11.71 0.37
N SER A 80 -11.25 -12.08 1.11
CA SER A 80 -11.26 -13.27 1.97
C SER A 80 -11.97 -13.08 3.31
N CYS A 81 -12.28 -11.83 3.68
CA CYS A 81 -12.98 -11.46 4.92
C CYS A 81 -12.40 -12.06 6.23
N GLY A 82 -11.12 -12.44 6.23
CA GLY A 82 -10.47 -13.08 7.38
C GLY A 82 -8.94 -13.03 7.33
N PRO A 83 -8.27 -13.26 8.47
CA PRO A 83 -6.80 -13.31 8.51
C PRO A 83 -6.27 -14.61 7.89
N ARG A 84 -5.05 -14.55 7.34
CA ARG A 84 -4.39 -15.69 6.69
C ARG A 84 -4.21 -16.91 7.61
N GLY A 85 -4.01 -16.69 8.91
CA GLY A 85 -3.83 -17.77 9.90
C GLY A 85 -5.11 -18.48 10.36
N PHE A 86 -6.27 -18.13 9.81
CA PHE A 86 -7.55 -18.74 10.19
C PHE A 86 -8.35 -19.12 8.93
N TYR A 87 -9.48 -18.47 8.64
CA TYR A 87 -10.31 -18.76 7.46
C TYR A 87 -10.06 -17.82 6.25
N GLY A 88 -9.02 -16.97 6.29
CA GLY A 88 -8.76 -15.95 5.27
C GLY A 88 -7.83 -16.37 4.13
N THR A 89 -7.35 -17.62 4.10
CA THR A 89 -6.45 -18.10 3.04
C THR A 89 -7.27 -18.76 1.93
N ILE A 90 -7.05 -18.29 0.71
CA ILE A 90 -7.70 -18.76 -0.53
C ILE A 90 -6.59 -19.37 -1.40
N ASP A 91 -6.93 -20.35 -2.25
CA ASP A 91 -5.99 -21.04 -3.15
C ASP A 91 -5.08 -20.09 -3.96
N VAL A 92 -5.63 -18.98 -4.48
CA VAL A 92 -4.85 -17.96 -5.22
C VAL A 92 -3.75 -17.30 -4.40
N HIS A 93 -3.89 -17.22 -3.07
CA HIS A 93 -2.82 -16.67 -2.23
C HIS A 93 -1.61 -17.61 -2.23
N LEU A 94 -1.83 -18.92 -2.08
CA LEU A 94 -0.78 -19.93 -2.05
C LEU A 94 -0.12 -20.10 -3.44
N ASP A 95 -0.92 -20.00 -4.51
CA ASP A 95 -0.39 -20.01 -5.88
C ASP A 95 0.49 -18.78 -6.15
N CYS A 96 0.07 -17.59 -5.70
CA CYS A 96 0.86 -16.37 -5.79
C CYS A 96 2.19 -16.51 -5.03
N GLU A 97 2.15 -17.02 -3.79
CA GLU A 97 3.34 -17.27 -2.96
C GLU A 97 4.30 -18.27 -3.65
N SER A 98 3.78 -19.35 -4.22
CA SER A 98 4.61 -20.32 -4.96
C SER A 98 5.25 -19.70 -6.20
N LYS A 99 4.52 -18.89 -6.96
CA LYS A 99 5.04 -18.22 -8.16
C LYS A 99 6.10 -17.17 -7.82
N ILE A 100 5.91 -16.41 -6.75
CA ILE A 100 6.89 -15.43 -6.26
C ILE A 100 8.15 -16.13 -5.78
N ALA A 101 8.03 -17.20 -4.99
CA ALA A 101 9.18 -17.97 -4.51
C ALA A 101 10.00 -18.53 -5.67
N LYS A 102 9.34 -19.10 -6.69
CA LYS A 102 9.99 -19.58 -7.93
C LYS A 102 10.67 -18.46 -8.71
N PHE A 103 10.02 -17.31 -8.84
CA PHE A 103 10.57 -16.16 -9.56
C PHE A 103 11.83 -15.60 -8.89
N LEU A 104 11.84 -15.55 -7.55
CA LEU A 104 12.98 -15.05 -6.77
C LEU A 104 14.05 -16.12 -6.48
N GLY A 105 13.76 -17.40 -6.73
CA GLY A 105 14.65 -18.51 -6.40
C GLY A 105 14.78 -18.78 -4.90
N THR A 106 13.75 -18.44 -4.10
CA THR A 106 13.71 -18.68 -2.66
C THR A 106 12.97 -19.97 -2.33
N PRO A 107 13.24 -20.60 -1.16
CA PRO A 107 12.54 -21.83 -0.78
C PRO A 107 11.04 -21.64 -0.57
N ASP A 108 10.63 -20.47 -0.09
CA ASP A 108 9.22 -20.13 0.14
C ASP A 108 9.01 -18.60 0.09
N SER A 109 7.76 -18.15 0.10
CA SER A 109 7.40 -16.73 0.25
C SER A 109 6.07 -16.54 1.02
N ILE A 110 5.93 -15.39 1.67
CA ILE A 110 4.73 -15.03 2.44
C ILE A 110 4.15 -13.72 1.87
N LEU A 111 2.85 -13.72 1.57
CA LEU A 111 2.13 -12.57 1.03
C LEU A 111 1.56 -11.66 2.14
N TYR A 112 1.82 -10.36 2.01
CA TYR A 112 1.25 -9.30 2.85
C TYR A 112 0.35 -8.38 2.02
N SER A 113 -0.70 -7.83 2.64
CA SER A 113 -1.61 -6.89 1.94
C SER A 113 -0.95 -5.56 1.59
N TYR A 114 0.10 -5.15 2.31
CA TYR A 114 0.80 -3.90 2.06
C TYR A 114 2.28 -4.00 2.43
N GLY A 115 3.16 -3.36 1.64
CA GLY A 115 4.62 -3.51 1.80
C GLY A 115 5.16 -2.99 3.13
N ILE A 116 4.61 -1.90 3.67
CA ILE A 116 5.04 -1.39 4.98
C ILE A 116 4.72 -2.37 6.12
N SER A 117 3.62 -3.15 5.98
CA SER A 117 3.21 -4.15 6.96
C SER A 117 4.22 -5.30 7.03
N THR A 118 4.88 -5.61 5.92
CA THR A 118 5.95 -6.61 5.88
C THR A 118 7.11 -6.21 6.79
N ILE A 119 7.54 -4.94 6.75
CA ILE A 119 8.67 -4.46 7.57
C ILE A 119 8.36 -4.61 9.06
N PHE A 120 7.19 -4.13 9.48
CA PHE A 120 6.77 -4.24 10.88
C PHE A 120 6.52 -5.67 11.32
N SER A 121 6.10 -6.57 10.44
CA SER A 121 5.90 -7.98 10.81
C SER A 121 7.21 -8.76 10.87
N VAL A 122 8.03 -8.66 9.83
CA VAL A 122 9.21 -9.52 9.65
C VAL A 122 10.29 -9.18 10.66
N ILE A 123 10.62 -7.90 10.83
CA ILE A 123 11.69 -7.50 11.76
C ILE A 123 11.37 -7.97 13.18
N HIS A 124 10.15 -7.73 13.66
CA HIS A 124 9.75 -8.13 15.01
C HIS A 124 9.61 -9.65 15.17
N ALA A 125 9.34 -10.39 14.10
CA ALA A 125 9.27 -11.85 14.15
C ALA A 125 10.63 -12.51 14.37
N PHE A 126 11.71 -11.88 13.87
CA PHE A 126 13.07 -12.42 13.94
C PHE A 126 13.96 -11.76 15.00
N CYS A 127 13.63 -10.56 15.47
CA CYS A 127 14.43 -9.84 16.47
C CYS A 127 13.86 -9.96 17.88
N LYS A 128 14.70 -10.39 18.83
CA LYS A 128 14.44 -10.42 20.27
C LYS A 128 15.14 -9.26 20.98
N LYS A 129 14.89 -9.12 22.28
CA LYS A 129 15.42 -8.02 23.12
C LYS A 129 16.95 -7.88 23.10
N GLU A 130 17.67 -8.97 22.85
CA GLU A 130 19.13 -9.03 22.89
C GLU A 130 19.77 -8.90 21.50
N ASP A 131 18.97 -8.86 20.44
CA ASP A 131 19.46 -8.81 19.06
C ASP A 131 19.78 -7.37 18.65
N ILE A 132 20.79 -7.21 17.80
CA ILE A 132 21.19 -5.91 17.24
C ILE A 132 20.86 -5.90 15.76
N ILE A 133 20.09 -4.90 15.33
CA ILE A 133 19.76 -4.65 13.92
C ILE A 133 20.76 -3.64 13.37
N VAL A 134 21.39 -3.96 12.25
CA VAL A 134 22.29 -3.05 11.51
C VAL A 134 21.66 -2.79 10.14
N ALA A 135 21.52 -1.51 9.78
CA ALA A 135 20.91 -1.04 8.53
C ALA A 135 21.91 -0.23 7.72
#